data_AF-A0A0R1U0V4-F1
#
_entry.id   AF-A0A0R1U0V4-F1
#
_cell.length_a   1.000
_cell.length_b   1.000
_cell.length_c   1.000
_cell.angle_alpha   90.00
_cell.angle_beta   90.00
_cell.angle_gamma   90.00
#
_symmetry.space_group_name_H-M   'P 1'
#
loop_
_entity.id
_entity.type
_entity.pdbx_description
1 polymer ?
#
loop_
_entity_poly.entity_id
_entity_poly.type
_entity_poly.pdbx_seq_one_letter_code
_entity_poly.pdbx_strand_id
1 'polypeptide(L)' 'MNKYNEIYAELADLLGRHGMDLVYQNYHGMQVNFPVRLYTRDYVKQKLKKENNPVDIKAMAKKYGYSEKTIRRMLKESE' A
#
# COMPACT_ATOMS: atom_id res chain seq x y z
N MET A 1 -11.90 -19.79 23.45
CA MET A 1 -12.95 -19.63 22.44
C MET A 1 -12.55 -18.44 21.58
N ASN A 2 -12.13 -18.67 20.34
CA ASN A 2 -11.70 -17.58 19.46
C ASN A 2 -12.93 -16.76 19.04
N LYS A 3 -12.82 -15.44 19.23
CA LYS A 3 -13.91 -14.49 18.97
C LYS A 3 -14.14 -14.25 17.47
N TYR A 4 -13.14 -14.49 16.64
CA TYR A 4 -13.16 -14.31 15.19
C TYR A 4 -12.68 -15.58 14.49
N ASN A 5 -13.11 -15.78 13.24
CA ASN A 5 -12.51 -16.80 12.35
C ASN A 5 -11.03 -16.46 12.12
N GLU A 6 -10.20 -17.46 11.77
CA GLU A 6 -8.73 -17.33 11.73
C GLU A 6 -8.23 -16.08 10.99
N ILE A 7 -8.63 -15.88 9.72
CA ILE A 7 -8.22 -14.70 8.92
C ILE A 7 -8.67 -13.39 9.57
N TYR A 8 -9.87 -13.36 10.17
CA TYR A 8 -10.39 -12.18 10.83
C TYR A 8 -9.74 -11.92 12.20
N ALA A 9 -9.26 -12.96 12.87
CA ALA A 9 -8.46 -12.81 14.08
C ALA A 9 -7.10 -12.20 13.75
N GLU A 10 -6.42 -12.71 12.72
CA GLU A 10 -5.15 -12.15 12.25
C GLU A 10 -5.30 -10.68 11.81
N LEU A 11 -6.35 -10.37 11.05
CA LEU A 11 -6.64 -8.99 10.65
C LEU A 11 -7.03 -8.10 11.82
N ALA A 12 -7.73 -8.61 12.84
CA ALA A 12 -8.04 -7.87 14.06
C ALA A 12 -6.79 -7.57 14.89
N ASP A 13 -5.84 -8.49 14.93
CA ASP A 13 -4.57 -8.30 15.64
C ASP A 13 -3.68 -7.27 14.91
N LEU A 14 -3.72 -7.25 13.57
CA LEU A 14 -2.95 -6.31 12.74
C LEU A 14 -3.56 -4.91 12.67
N LEU A 15 -4.89 -4.79 12.50
CA LEU A 15 -5.59 -3.52 12.24
C LEU A 15 -6.32 -2.99 13.47
N GLY A 16 -6.39 -3.77 14.55
CA GLY A 16 -7.27 -3.53 15.67
C GLY A 16 -8.73 -3.88 15.35
N ARG A 17 -9.55 -3.92 16.41
CA ARG A 17 -10.97 -4.29 16.33
C ARG A 17 -11.76 -3.45 15.33
N HIS A 18 -11.59 -2.12 15.38
CA HIS A 18 -12.31 -1.21 14.51
C HIS A 18 -11.95 -1.39 13.03
N GLY A 19 -10.65 -1.56 12.72
CA GLY A 19 -10.19 -1.82 11.36
C GLY A 19 -10.76 -3.13 10.82
N MET A 20 -10.81 -4.18 11.64
CA MET A 20 -11.42 -5.45 11.26
C MET A 20 -12.93 -5.32 11.04
N ASP A 21 -13.66 -4.61 11.90
CA ASP A 21 -15.10 -4.39 11.73
C ASP A 21 -15.41 -3.70 10.38
N LEU A 22 -14.59 -2.72 9.97
CA LEU A 22 -14.69 -2.09 8.65
C LEU A 22 -14.44 -3.07 7.50
N VAL A 23 -13.42 -3.92 7.61
CA VAL A 23 -13.13 -4.93 6.58
C VAL A 23 -14.30 -5.90 6.43
N TYR A 24 -14.85 -6.40 7.54
CA TYR A 24 -16.01 -7.29 7.49
C TYR A 24 -17.21 -6.61 6.85
N GLN A 25 -17.58 -5.40 7.30
CA GLN A 25 -18.74 -4.67 6.77
C GLN A 25 -18.66 -4.44 5.26
N ASN A 26 -17.47 -4.15 4.73
CA ASN A 26 -17.31 -3.79 3.31
C ASN A 26 -17.01 -4.98 2.39
N TYR A 27 -16.44 -6.08 2.89
CA TYR A 27 -15.91 -7.17 2.04
C TYR A 27 -16.42 -8.57 2.40
N HIS A 28 -17.30 -8.74 3.40
CA HIS A 28 -17.84 -10.06 3.73
C HIS A 28 -18.56 -10.69 2.53
N GLY A 29 -18.33 -11.99 2.29
CA GLY A 29 -18.89 -12.72 1.15
C GLY A 29 -18.19 -12.47 -0.19
N MET A 30 -17.17 -11.61 -0.24
CA MET A 30 -16.37 -11.35 -1.45
C MET A 30 -15.01 -12.07 -1.37
N GLN A 31 -14.49 -12.50 -2.52
CA GLN A 31 -13.10 -12.92 -2.65
C GLN A 31 -12.25 -11.72 -3.07
N VAL A 32 -11.31 -11.31 -2.22
CA VAL A 32 -10.40 -10.18 -2.49
C VAL A 32 -8.99 -10.72 -2.72
N ASN A 33 -8.41 -10.39 -3.88
CA ASN A 33 -7.01 -10.65 -4.15
C ASN A 33 -6.22 -9.36 -3.93
N PHE A 34 -5.36 -9.34 -2.91
CA PHE A 34 -4.52 -8.18 -2.65
C PHE A 34 -3.43 -8.06 -3.72
N PRO A 35 -3.34 -6.91 -4.42
CA PRO A 35 -2.25 -6.68 -5.36
C PRO A 35 -0.91 -6.62 -4.63
N VAL A 36 0.16 -7.06 -5.30
CA VAL A 36 1.54 -6.98 -4.75
C VAL A 36 1.95 -5.54 -4.45
N ARG A 37 1.36 -4.56 -5.16
CA ARG A 37 1.64 -3.13 -4.99
C ARG A 37 0.52 -2.48 -4.20
N LEU A 38 0.88 -1.85 -3.09
CA LEU A 38 -0.05 -1.10 -2.24
C LEU A 38 -0.56 0.19 -2.91
N TYR A 39 0.29 0.90 -3.63
CA TYR A 39 -0.04 2.19 -4.25
C TYR A 39 -0.10 2.10 -5.77
N THR A 40 -1.01 2.87 -6.37
CA THR A 40 -1.08 3.02 -7.83
C THR A 40 0.10 3.82 -8.35
N ARG A 41 0.45 3.60 -9.63
CA ARG A 41 1.56 4.31 -10.28
C ARG A 41 1.37 5.82 -10.24
N ASP A 42 0.14 6.28 -10.43
CA ASP A 42 -0.17 7.71 -10.51
C ASP A 42 -0.11 8.39 -9.13
N TYR A 43 -0.54 7.70 -8.08
CA TYR A 43 -0.36 8.19 -6.71
C TYR A 43 1.12 8.34 -6.37
N VAL A 44 1.95 7.35 -6.73
CA VAL A 44 3.40 7.39 -6.48
C VAL A 44 4.05 8.52 -7.27
N LYS A 45 3.69 8.71 -8.55
CA LYS A 45 4.16 9.85 -9.35
C LYS A 45 3.85 11.19 -8.69
N GLN A 46 2.61 11.41 -8.27
CA GLN A 46 2.21 12.67 -7.62
C GLN A 46 2.99 12.90 -6.32
N LYS A 47 3.24 11.83 -5.56
CA LYS A 47 3.98 11.92 -4.30
C LYS A 47 5.46 12.24 -4.53
N LEU A 48 6.07 11.62 -5.55
CA LEU A 48 7.45 11.91 -5.96
C LEU A 48 7.62 13.36 -6.45
N LYS A 49 6.62 13.94 -7.13
CA LYS A 49 6.64 15.36 -7.51
C LYS A 49 6.58 16.33 -6.32
N LYS A 50 5.96 15.91 -5.20
CA LYS A 50 5.75 16.74 -4.01
C LYS A 50 6.90 16.69 -3.01
N GLU A 51 7.77 15.68 -3.08
CA GLU A 51 8.96 15.60 -2.22
C GLU A 51 10.01 16.61 -2.71
N ASN A 52 10.36 17.58 -1.85
CA ASN A 52 11.41 18.55 -2.11
C ASN A 52 12.78 17.84 -2.18
N ASN A 53 13.58 18.23 -3.17
CA ASN A 53 14.92 17.67 -3.45
C ASN A 53 15.87 17.84 -2.23
N PRO A 54 16.78 16.88 -1.93
CA PRO A 54 17.11 15.69 -2.70
C PRO A 54 16.20 14.48 -2.38
N VAL A 55 15.54 13.94 -3.41
CA VAL A 55 14.76 12.69 -3.30
C VAL A 55 15.71 11.49 -3.29
N ASP A 56 15.73 10.72 -2.21
CA ASP A 56 16.46 9.46 -2.15
C ASP A 56 15.73 8.39 -2.98
N ILE A 57 16.22 8.18 -4.20
CA ILE A 57 15.70 7.20 -5.17
C ILE A 57 15.67 5.79 -4.57
N LYS A 58 16.66 5.42 -3.75
CA LYS A 58 16.78 4.08 -3.17
C LYS A 58 15.74 3.89 -2.06
N ALA A 59 15.56 4.89 -1.21
CA ALA A 59 14.49 4.89 -0.21
C ALA A 59 13.11 4.80 -0.87
N MET A 60 12.86 5.53 -1.96
CA MET A 60 11.59 5.51 -2.67
C MET A 60 11.32 4.22 -3.42
N ALA A 61 12.35 3.63 -4.04
CA ALA A 61 12.28 2.31 -4.65
C ALA A 61 11.82 1.26 -3.62
N LYS A 62 12.44 1.27 -2.43
CA LYS A 62 12.10 0.36 -1.33
C LYS A 62 10.69 0.64 -0.77
N LYS A 63 10.34 1.90 -0.54
CA LYS A 63 9.06 2.32 0.04
C LYS A 63 7.85 1.98 -0.83
N TYR A 64 7.99 2.12 -2.15
CA TYR A 64 6.89 1.91 -3.09
C TYR A 64 6.98 0.57 -3.85
N GLY A 65 8.00 -0.26 -3.57
CA GLY A 65 8.17 -1.57 -4.22
C GLY A 65 8.50 -1.47 -5.71
N TYR A 66 9.24 -0.44 -6.12
CA TYR A 66 9.69 -0.25 -7.50
C TYR A 66 11.20 -0.45 -7.62
N SER A 67 11.68 -0.71 -8.84
CA SER A 67 13.11 -0.60 -9.14
C SER A 67 13.53 0.87 -9.16
N GLU A 68 14.79 1.16 -8.82
CA GLU A 68 15.36 2.51 -8.95
C GLU A 68 15.22 3.06 -10.38
N LYS A 69 15.36 2.20 -11.41
CA LYS A 69 15.16 2.56 -12.82
C LYS A 69 13.75 3.10 -13.06
N THR A 70 12.73 2.46 -12.47
CA THR A 70 11.34 2.91 -12.62
C THR A 70 11.10 4.25 -11.92
N ILE A 71 11.63 4.43 -10.71
CA ILE A 71 11.53 5.70 -9.97
C ILE A 71 12.22 6.83 -10.74
N ARG A 72 13.43 6.61 -11.26
CA ARG A 72 14.14 7.59 -12.11
C ARG A 72 13.33 7.95 -13.36
N ARG A 73 12.72 6.97 -14.01
CA ARG A 73 11.86 7.22 -15.18
C ARG A 73 10.63 8.05 -14.78
N MET A 74 9.98 7.73 -13.65
CA MET A 74 8.83 8.51 -13.16
C MET A 74 9.21 9.96 -12.84
N LEU A 75 10.39 10.20 -12.27
CA LEU A 75 10.90 11.55 -12.00
C LEU A 75 11.16 12.32 -13.31
N LYS A 76 11.73 11.68 -14.33
CA LYS A 76 11.96 12.30 -15.64
C LYS A 76 10.67 12.55 -16.45
N GLU A 77 9.69 11.66 -16.36
CA GLU A 77 8.36 11.85 -16.96
C GLU A 77 7.55 12.96 -16.26
N SER A 78 8.07 13.48 -15.14
CA SER A 78 7.40 14.47 -14.30
C SER A 78 7.87 15.90 -14.53
N GLU A 79 9.02 16.08 -15.21
CA GLU A 79 9.51 17.32 -15.83
C GLU A 79 8.70 17.64 -17.10
#